data_AF-A0AAU7ZPF7-F1
#
_entry.id   AF-A0AAU7ZPF7-F1
#
_cell.length_a   1.000
_cell.length_b   1.000
_cell.length_c   1.000
_cell.angle_alpha   90.00
_cell.angle_beta   90.00
_cell.angle_gamma   90.00
#
_symmetry.space_group_name_H-M   'P 1'
#
loop_
_entity.id
_entity.type
_entity.pdbx_description
1 polymer ?
#
loop_
_entity_poly.entity_id
_entity_poly.type
_entity_poly.pdbx_seq_one_letter_code
_entity_poly.pdbx_strand_id
1 'polypeptide(L)' 'MGPEYFVGETFIGFMQGAYTAAGTGGTYITVLPALGMVIVHQVDIDKDYKANVSPSSYMSMLANSWCGDDCK' A
#
# COMPACT_ATOMS: atom_id res chain seq x y z
N MET A 1 14.68 0.98 -21.24
CA MET A 1 14.03 0.96 -19.91
C MET A 1 12.54 1.08 -20.14
N GLY A 2 11.83 -0.04 -20.23
CA GLY A 2 10.37 -0.04 -20.37
C GLY A 2 9.74 0.12 -18.98
N PRO A 3 8.52 0.65 -18.88
CA PRO A 3 7.80 0.63 -17.61
C PRO A 3 7.59 -0.84 -17.20
N GLU A 4 8.05 -1.21 -16.01
CA GLU A 4 7.70 -2.47 -15.37
C GLU A 4 6.21 -2.43 -15.05
N TYR A 5 5.41 -2.98 -15.94
CA TYR A 5 4.04 -3.33 -15.63
C TYR A 5 4.11 -4.53 -14.69
N PHE A 6 3.88 -4.29 -13.40
CA PHE A 6 3.48 -5.37 -12.51
C PHE A 6 2.19 -5.93 -13.10
N VAL A 7 2.22 -7.13 -13.67
CA VAL A 7 0.99 -7.92 -13.91
C VAL A 7 0.52 -8.31 -12.51
N GLY A 8 -0.08 -7.34 -11.82
CA GLY A 8 -0.55 -7.47 -10.46
C GLY A 8 -1.66 -8.50 -10.43
N GLU A 9 -1.69 -9.28 -9.35
CA GLU A 9 -2.84 -10.12 -9.03
C GLU A 9 -4.12 -9.30 -9.20
N THR A 10 -5.14 -9.87 -9.84
CA THR A 10 -6.44 -9.21 -9.97
C THR A 10 -7.10 -9.21 -8.60
N PHE A 11 -6.92 -8.13 -7.84
CA PHE A 11 -7.56 -7.98 -6.55
C PHE A 11 -9.08 -7.79 -6.75
N ILE A 12 -9.87 -8.75 -6.26
CA ILE A 12 -11.31 -8.62 -6.05
C ILE A 12 -11.57 -8.12 -4.61
N GLY A 13 -12.49 -7.18 -4.40
CA GLY A 13 -12.81 -6.61 -3.07
C GLY A 13 -12.33 -5.18 -2.88
N PHE A 14 -12.00 -4.78 -1.64
CA PHE A 14 -11.69 -3.37 -1.30
C PHE A 14 -10.46 -2.78 -2.00
N MET A 15 -9.55 -3.64 -2.47
CA MET A 15 -8.38 -3.26 -3.26
C MET A 15 -8.65 -3.25 -4.78
N GLN A 16 -9.90 -3.44 -5.21
CA GLN A 16 -10.24 -3.41 -6.62
C GLN A 16 -9.99 -2.01 -7.20
N GLY A 17 -9.19 -1.97 -8.28
CA GLY A 17 -8.76 -0.71 -8.90
C GLY A 17 -7.77 0.09 -8.06
N ALA A 18 -7.21 -0.49 -6.99
CA ALA A 18 -6.21 0.17 -6.19
C ALA A 18 -4.93 0.43 -7.00
N TYR A 19 -4.29 1.57 -6.73
CA TYR A 19 -2.99 1.89 -7.27
C TYR A 19 -2.12 2.55 -6.19
N THR A 20 -0.82 2.25 -6.25
CA THR A 20 0.15 2.68 -5.25
C THR A 20 1.35 3.31 -5.94
N ALA A 21 1.77 4.48 -5.46
CA ALA A 21 3.07 5.05 -5.75
C ALA A 21 4.02 4.75 -4.58
N ALA A 22 5.24 4.29 -4.89
CA ALA A 22 6.28 4.01 -3.93
C ALA A 22 7.42 5.02 -4.05
N GLY A 23 7.88 5.53 -2.90
CA GLY A 23 9.06 6.39 -2.77
C GLY A 23 10.16 5.69 -1.99
N THR A 24 11.36 6.25 -2.04
CA THR A 24 12.54 5.75 -1.31
C THR A 24 12.26 5.63 0.19
N GLY A 25 12.87 4.62 0.81
CA GLY A 25 12.80 4.44 2.26
C GLY A 25 11.53 3.75 2.77
N GLY A 26 10.65 3.28 1.88
CA GLY A 26 9.39 2.65 2.27
C GLY A 26 8.25 3.65 2.42
N THR A 27 8.26 4.74 1.65
CA THR A 27 7.14 5.69 1.59
C THR A 27 6.13 5.24 0.55
N TYR A 28 4.82 5.24 0.86
CA TYR A 28 3.77 4.82 -0.05
C TYR A 28 2.58 5.78 -0.05
N ILE A 29 2.00 6.02 -1.23
CA ILE A 29 0.68 6.63 -1.39
C ILE A 29 -0.18 5.65 -2.15
N THR A 30 -1.24 5.16 -1.51
CA THR A 30 -2.18 4.20 -2.10
C THR A 30 -3.56 4.80 -2.19
N VAL A 31 -4.18 4.67 -3.36
CA VAL A 31 -5.57 5.04 -3.58
C VAL A 31 -6.41 3.78 -3.68
N LEU A 32 -7.53 3.75 -2.95
CA LEU A 32 -8.50 2.66 -2.93
C LEU A 32 -9.84 3.19 -3.45
N PRO A 33 -10.07 3.21 -4.78
CA PRO A 33 -11.28 3.80 -5.36
C PRO A 33 -12.57 3.15 -4.89
N ALA A 34 -12.55 1.82 -4.67
CA ALA A 34 -13.69 1.07 -4.17
C ALA A 34 -14.18 1.53 -2.79
N LEU A 35 -13.29 2.15 -2.00
CA LEU A 35 -13.59 2.70 -0.67
C LEU A 35 -13.67 4.23 -0.64
N GLY A 36 -13.38 4.91 -1.75
CA GLY A 36 -13.20 6.37 -1.75
C GLY A 36 -12.10 6.85 -0.80
N MET A 37 -11.05 6.03 -0.61
CA MET A 37 -10.02 6.23 0.41
C MET A 37 -8.63 6.46 -0.20
N VAL A 38 -7.83 7.29 0.47
CA VAL A 38 -6.40 7.46 0.19
C VAL A 38 -5.61 7.16 1.46
N ILE A 39 -4.59 6.31 1.34
CA ILE A 39 -3.71 5.92 2.43
C ILE A 39 -2.33 6.49 2.13
N VAL A 40 -1.81 7.27 3.08
CA VAL A 40 -0.43 7.79 3.04
C VAL A 40 0.37 7.08 4.12
N HIS A 41 1.43 6.41 3.71
CA HIS A 41 2.42 5.81 4.60
C HIS A 41 3.74 6.54 4.42
N GLN A 42 4.08 7.36 5.40
CA GLN A 42 5.33 8.09 5.46
C GLN A 42 6.21 7.51 6.56
N VAL A 43 7.47 7.30 6.23
CA VAL A 43 8.50 6.91 7.19
C VAL A 43 9.61 7.95 7.16
N ASP A 44 10.20 8.18 8.33
CA ASP A 44 11.36 9.05 8.52
C ASP A 44 12.59 8.18 8.72
N ILE A 45 13.23 7.83 7.60
CA ILE A 45 14.40 6.94 7.58
C ILE A 45 15.65 7.61 8.15
N ASP A 46 15.68 8.95 8.20
CA ASP A 46 16.80 9.70 8.75
C ASP A 46 16.80 9.63 10.29
N LYS A 47 15.61 9.49 10.88
CA LYS A 47 15.43 9.28 12.32
C LYS A 47 15.60 7.82 12.74
N ASP A 48 15.11 6.88 11.93
CA ASP A 48 15.29 5.44 12.16
C ASP A 48 15.40 4.66 10.85
N TYR A 49 16.62 4.24 10.50
CA TYR A 49 16.86 3.45 9.29
C TYR A 49 16.15 2.08 9.30
N LYS A 50 15.77 1.56 10.48
CA LYS A 50 15.05 0.30 10.62
C LYS A 50 13.55 0.44 10.34
N ALA A 51 13.05 1.68 10.24
CA ALA A 51 11.66 1.95 9.89
C ALA A 51 11.38 1.78 8.39
N ASN A 52 12.36 1.36 7.59
CA ASN A 52 12.16 1.09 6.16
C ASN A 52 11.23 -0.12 5.95
N VAL A 53 10.13 0.11 5.23
CA VAL A 53 9.11 -0.91 4.94
C VAL A 53 9.23 -1.37 3.49
N SER A 54 9.26 -2.69 3.28
CA SER A 54 9.23 -3.26 1.92
C SER A 54 7.83 -3.18 1.31
N PRO A 55 7.70 -3.20 -0.03
CA PRO A 55 6.39 -3.18 -0.69
C PRO A 55 5.47 -4.32 -0.24
N SER A 56 6.03 -5.53 -0.08
CA SER A 56 5.28 -6.71 0.40
C SER A 56 4.77 -6.54 1.83
N SER A 57 5.58 -5.95 2.72
CA SER A 57 5.19 -5.68 4.10
C SER A 57 4.08 -4.65 4.16
N TYR A 58 4.19 -3.56 3.38
CA TYR A 58 3.16 -2.54 3.28
C TYR A 58 1.83 -3.12 2.77
N MET A 59 1.85 -3.92 1.70
CA MET A 59 0.64 -4.57 1.19
C MET A 59 0.02 -5.53 2.20
N SER A 60 0.85 -6.26 2.97
CA SER A 60 0.36 -7.11 4.06
C SER A 60 -0.28 -6.29 5.18
N MET A 61 0.26 -5.10 5.52
CA MET A 61 -0.36 -4.20 6.49
C MET A 61 -1.74 -3.74 6.02
N LEU A 62 -1.87 -3.36 4.74
CA LEU A 62 -3.16 -2.97 4.17
C LEU A 62 -4.17 -4.13 4.21
N ALA A 63 -3.77 -5.32 3.78
CA ALA A 63 -4.62 -6.51 3.82
C ALA A 63 -5.08 -6.85 5.24
N ASN A 64 -4.19 -6.77 6.23
CA ASN A 64 -4.50 -7.06 7.64
C ASN A 64 -5.30 -5.93 8.31
N SER A 65 -5.24 -4.70 7.80
CA SER A 65 -5.99 -3.56 8.34
C SER A 65 -7.47 -3.60 7.94
N TRP A 66 -7.82 -4.35 6.90
CA TRP A 66 -9.19 -4.46 6.43
C TRP A 66 -9.95 -5.56 7.16
N CYS A 67 -11.00 -5.16 7.87
CA CYS A 67 -11.90 -6.05 8.64
C CYS A 67 -13.28 -6.22 7.99
N GLY A 68 -13.54 -5.59 6.83
CA GLY A 68 -14.89 -5.50 6.27
C GLY A 68 -15.83 -4.68 7.17
N ASP A 69 -17.06 -5.16 7.36
CA ASP A 69 -18.08 -4.52 8.18
C ASP A 69 -18.00 -4.88 9.69
N ASP A 70 -17.11 -5.81 10.07
CA ASP A 70 -17.07 -6.41 11.41
C ASP A 70 -15.94 -5.86 12.31
N CYS A 71 -15.39 -4.68 12.01
CA CYS A 71 -14.49 -3.99 12.95
C CYS A 71 -15.24 -3.63 14.25
N LYS A 72 -14.90 -4.31 15.35
CA LYS A 72 -15.31 -3.94 16.72
C LYS A 72 -14.23 -3.13 17.43
#